data_AF-A0A1E5K7F0-F1
#
_entry.id   AF-A0A1E5K7F0-F1
#
_cell.length_a   1.000
_cell.length_b   1.000
_cell.length_c   1.000
_cell.angle_alpha   90.00
_cell.angle_beta   90.00
_cell.angle_gamma   90.00
#
_symmetry.space_group_name_H-M   'P 1'
#
loop_
_entity.id
_entity.type
_entity.pdbx_description
1 polymer ?
#
loop_
_entity_poly.entity_id
_entity_poly.type
_entity_poly.pdbx_seq_one_letter_code
_entity_poly.pdbx_strand_id
1 'polypeptide(L)'
;MLKKTGGEIVEDNKYLRAKKKVEELKAFYIHLIVFILVNIMFVIINVLTFEESGHWWFVYPLMGWGIGLAAHGLSVSSFGIFGSNWEDRKIKEYMDKDTSDD
;
A
#
# COMPACT_ATOMS: atom_id res chain seq x y z
N MET A 1 26.94 -9.28 26.05
CA MET A 1 26.31 -9.73 24.80
C MET A 1 24.90 -10.20 25.15
N LEU A 2 23.87 -9.38 24.89
CA LEU A 2 22.50 -9.67 25.33
C LEU A 2 21.86 -10.69 24.38
N LYS A 3 21.74 -11.94 24.82
CA LYS A 3 21.03 -13.00 24.09
C LYS A 3 19.54 -12.76 24.29
N LYS A 4 18.89 -12.06 23.34
CA LYS A 4 17.43 -11.90 23.34
C LYS A 4 16.77 -13.28 23.37
N THR A 5 15.79 -13.44 24.23
CA THR A 5 15.01 -14.69 24.33
C THR A 5 14.00 -14.77 23.18
N GLY A 6 13.58 -15.98 22.79
CA GLY A 6 12.69 -16.18 21.64
C GLY A 6 11.36 -15.40 21.73
N GLY A 7 10.88 -15.11 22.94
CA GLY A 7 9.70 -14.27 23.16
C GLY A 7 9.89 -12.81 22.74
N GLU A 8 11.01 -12.19 23.12
CA GLU A 8 11.34 -10.80 22.74
C GLU A 8 11.50 -10.63 21.22
N ILE A 9 12.11 -11.62 20.54
CA ILE A 9 12.30 -11.59 19.08
C ILE A 9 10.96 -11.63 18.35
N VAL A 10 10.01 -12.44 18.84
CA VAL A 10 8.66 -12.56 18.26
C VAL A 10 7.84 -11.28 18.48
N GLU A 11 7.92 -10.68 19.66
CA GLU A 11 7.24 -9.41 19.96
C GLU A 11 7.78 -8.25 19.11
N ASP A 12 9.10 -8.11 18.99
CA ASP A 12 9.72 -7.11 18.12
C ASP A 12 9.30 -7.30 16.66
N ASN A 13 9.28 -8.54 16.16
CA ASN A 13 8.90 -8.82 14.78
C ASN A 13 7.43 -8.48 14.50
N LYS A 14 6.53 -8.80 15.43
CA LYS A 14 5.11 -8.41 15.35
C LYS A 14 4.93 -6.89 15.35
N TYR A 15 5.64 -6.19 16.23
CA TYR A 15 5.61 -4.73 16.32
C TYR A 15 6.14 -4.07 15.03
N LEU A 16 7.28 -4.53 14.51
CA LEU A 16 7.87 -4.05 13.26
C LEU A 16 6.92 -4.22 12.06
N ARG A 17 6.23 -5.36 11.96
CA ARG A 17 5.24 -5.59 10.91
C ARG A 17 4.03 -4.69 11.04
N ALA A 18 3.48 -4.56 12.25
CA ALA A 18 2.35 -3.68 12.50
C ALA A 18 2.70 -2.22 12.14
N LYS A 19 3.90 -1.76 12.51
CA LYS A 19 4.39 -0.43 12.18
C LYS A 19 4.53 -0.23 10.66
N LYS A 20 5.15 -1.17 9.96
CA LYS A 20 5.32 -1.12 8.49
C LYS A 20 3.97 -1.05 7.78
N LYS A 21 2.97 -1.83 8.23
CA LYS A 21 1.60 -1.80 7.70
C LYS A 21 0.97 -0.41 7.84
N VAL A 22 1.13 0.23 9.00
CA VAL A 22 0.60 1.59 9.23
C VAL A 22 1.30 2.62 8.35
N GLU A 23 2.61 2.51 8.14
CA GLU A 23 3.37 3.41 7.26
C GLU A 23 2.95 3.27 5.80
N GLU A 24 2.79 2.04 5.29
CA GLU A 24 2.30 1.77 3.93
C GLU A 24 0.88 2.31 3.73
N LEU A 25 0.01 2.10 4.71
CA LEU A 25 -1.36 2.61 4.67
C LEU A 25 -1.40 4.14 4.65
N LYS A 26 -0.58 4.80 5.48
CA LYS A 26 -0.45 6.27 5.48
C LYS A 26 0.04 6.79 4.12
N ALA A 27 1.06 6.15 3.54
CA ALA A 27 1.59 6.53 2.25
C ALA A 27 0.52 6.41 1.14
N PHE A 28 -0.26 5.32 1.16
CA PHE A 28 -1.38 5.12 0.24
C PHE A 28 -2.47 6.18 0.40
N TYR A 29 -2.88 6.51 1.64
CA TYR A 29 -3.89 7.54 1.89
C TYR A 29 -3.44 8.92 1.40
N ILE A 30 -2.18 9.29 1.63
CA ILE A 30 -1.63 10.55 1.12
C ILE A 30 -1.70 10.57 -0.41
N HIS A 31 -1.27 9.49 -1.08
CA HIS A 31 -1.34 9.40 -2.53
C HIS A 31 -2.78 9.46 -3.06
N LEU A 32 -3.72 8.79 -2.39
CA LEU A 32 -5.15 8.82 -2.75
C LEU A 32 -5.74 10.22 -2.61
N ILE A 33 -5.45 10.94 -1.52
CA ILE A 33 -5.93 12.31 -1.31
C ILE A 33 -5.36 13.24 -2.38
N VAL A 34 -4.05 13.17 -2.63
CA VAL A 34 -3.39 13.95 -3.69
C VAL A 34 -4.00 13.64 -5.05
N PHE A 35 -4.24 12.37 -5.36
CA PHE A 35 -4.89 11.96 -6.59
C PHE A 35 -6.28 12.59 -6.75
N ILE A 36 -7.11 12.55 -5.70
CA ILE A 36 -8.45 13.15 -5.74
C ILE A 36 -8.37 14.66 -5.96
N LEU A 37 -7.51 15.37 -5.20
CA LEU A 37 -7.36 16.82 -5.30
C LEU A 37 -6.88 17.25 -6.69
N VAL A 38 -5.88 16.57 -7.24
CA VAL A 38 -5.33 16.87 -8.57
C VAL A 38 -6.35 16.59 -9.66
N ASN A 39 -7.11 15.48 -9.58
CA ASN A 39 -8.14 15.18 -10.56
C ASN A 39 -9.30 16.18 -10.50
N ILE A 40 -9.73 16.62 -9.30
CA ILE A 40 -10.72 17.70 -9.17
C ILE A 40 -10.20 18.98 -9.83
N MET A 41 -8.94 19.33 -9.60
CA MET A 41 -8.32 20.49 -10.26
C MET A 41 -8.32 20.35 -11.78
N PHE A 42 -7.99 19.17 -12.34
CA PHE A 42 -8.05 18.94 -13.78
C PHE A 42 -9.47 19.01 -14.36
N VAL A 43 -10.47 18.49 -13.64
CA VAL A 43 -11.88 18.63 -14.04
C VAL A 43 -12.27 20.11 -14.11
N ILE A 44 -11.92 20.90 -13.10
CA ILE A 44 -12.20 22.34 -13.07
C ILE A 44 -11.54 23.04 -14.27
N ILE A 45 -10.25 22.79 -14.52
CA ILE A 45 -9.53 23.39 -15.65
C ILE A 45 -10.16 22.97 -16.97
N ASN A 46 -10.50 21.69 -17.15
CA ASN A 46 -11.09 21.21 -18.38
C ASN A 46 -12.49 21.79 -18.64
N VAL A 47 -13.30 21.97 -17.60
CA VAL A 47 -14.60 22.67 -17.72
C VAL A 47 -14.41 24.14 -18.12
N LEU A 48 -13.45 24.83 -17.50
CA LEU A 48 -13.15 26.24 -17.82
C LEU A 48 -12.54 26.43 -19.21
N THR A 49 -11.84 25.42 -19.72
CA THR A 49 -11.15 25.46 -21.03
C THR A 49 -11.88 24.63 -22.09
N PHE A 50 -13.12 24.21 -21.83
CA PHE A 50 -13.85 23.27 -22.67
C PHE A 50 -14.11 23.84 -24.07
N GLU A 51 -14.40 25.13 -24.18
CA GLU A 51 -14.59 25.80 -25.48
C GLU A 51 -13.33 25.78 -26.36
N GLU A 52 -12.14 25.86 -25.77
CA GLU A 52 -10.88 25.83 -26.52
C GLU A 52 -10.39 24.41 -26.82
N SER A 53 -10.62 23.48 -25.89
CA SER A 53 -10.14 22.10 -26.02
C SER A 53 -11.11 21.23 -26.82
N GLY A 54 -12.42 21.43 -26.70
CA GLY A 54 -13.45 20.65 -27.42
C GLY A 54 -13.53 19.17 -27.02
N HIS A 55 -12.79 18.74 -25.99
CA HIS A 55 -12.79 17.37 -25.48
C HIS A 55 -12.33 17.28 -24.02
N TRP A 56 -12.71 16.18 -23.37
CA TRP A 56 -12.47 15.93 -21.94
C TRP A 56 -11.08 15.32 -21.68
N TRP A 57 -10.03 16.14 -21.79
CA TRP A 57 -8.64 15.66 -21.65
C TRP A 57 -8.28 15.19 -20.22
N PHE A 58 -9.05 15.57 -19.20
CA PHE A 58 -8.79 15.14 -17.81
C PHE A 58 -8.86 13.60 -17.62
N VAL A 59 -9.46 12.88 -18.57
CA VAL A 59 -9.55 11.41 -18.55
C VAL A 59 -8.17 10.75 -18.70
N TYR A 60 -7.22 11.38 -19.41
CA TYR A 60 -5.87 10.83 -19.60
C TYR A 60 -5.07 10.71 -18.28
N PRO A 61 -4.93 11.78 -17.47
CA PRO A 61 -4.27 11.66 -16.16
C PRO A 61 -5.05 10.77 -15.20
N LEU A 62 -6.40 10.79 -15.25
CA LEU A 62 -7.24 9.93 -14.43
C LEU A 62 -6.99 8.44 -14.73
N MET A 63 -6.92 8.05 -16.00
CA MET A 63 -6.65 6.67 -16.42
C MET A 63 -5.20 6.25 -16.18
N GLY A 64 -4.24 7.11 -16.54
CA GLY A 64 -2.82 6.81 -16.41
C GLY A 64 -2.40 6.58 -14.95
N TRP A 65 -2.77 7.50 -14.05
CA TRP A 65 -2.40 7.39 -12.64
C TRP A 65 -3.40 6.55 -11.84
N GLY A 66 -4.66 6.51 -12.26
CA GLY A 66 -5.70 5.72 -11.60
C GLY A 66 -5.44 4.22 -11.64
N ILE A 67 -4.86 3.69 -12.72
CA ILE A 67 -4.47 2.27 -12.80
C ILE A 67 -3.38 1.95 -11.78
N GLY A 68 -2.35 2.81 -11.65
CA GLY A 68 -1.29 2.63 -10.66
C GLY A 68 -1.81 2.70 -9.22
N LEU A 69 -2.73 3.64 -8.95
CA LEU A 69 -3.40 3.76 -7.66
C LEU A 69 -4.27 2.54 -7.34
N ALA A 70 -5.02 2.04 -8.31
CA ALA A 70 -5.84 0.84 -8.16
C ALA A 70 -4.98 -0.41 -7.90
N ALA A 71 -3.86 -0.58 -8.61
CA ALA A 71 -2.92 -1.66 -8.37
C ALA A 71 -2.27 -1.57 -6.97
N HIS A 72 -1.89 -0.37 -6.54
CA HIS A 72 -1.34 -0.17 -5.20
C HIS A 72 -2.38 -0.39 -4.10
N GLY A 73 -3.62 0.10 -4.30
CA GLY A 73 -4.75 -0.13 -3.40
C GLY A 73 -5.12 -1.60 -3.31
N LEU A 74 -5.08 -2.34 -4.42
CA LEU A 74 -5.24 -3.80 -4.42
C LEU A 74 -4.08 -4.50 -3.72
N SER A 75 -2.84 -4.04 -3.84
CA SER A 75 -1.72 -4.62 -3.08
C SER A 75 -1.90 -4.43 -1.57
N VAL A 76 -2.22 -3.21 -1.15
CA VAL A 76 -2.47 -2.86 0.26
C VAL A 76 -3.72 -3.55 0.81
N SER A 77 -4.79 -3.65 0.01
CA SER A 77 -6.05 -4.31 0.40
C SER A 77 -5.99 -5.83 0.29
N SER A 78 -5.23 -6.40 -0.64
CA SER A 78 -5.11 -7.86 -0.83
C SER A 78 -4.23 -8.48 0.25
N PHE A 79 -3.34 -7.71 0.89
CA PHE A 79 -2.78 -8.10 2.20
C PHE A 79 -3.85 -8.28 3.29
N GLY A 80 -5.04 -7.70 3.12
CA GLY A 80 -6.23 -7.95 3.95
C GLY A 80 -7.08 -9.15 3.51
N ILE A 81 -7.13 -9.48 2.21
CA ILE A 81 -7.95 -10.58 1.65
C ILE A 81 -7.19 -11.93 1.65
N PHE A 82 -5.90 -11.92 1.32
CA PHE A 82 -4.98 -13.05 1.50
C PHE A 82 -4.43 -13.17 2.93
N GLY A 83 -4.77 -12.18 3.78
CA GLY A 83 -4.81 -12.25 5.23
C GLY A 83 -3.47 -12.42 5.93
N SER A 84 -3.37 -11.85 7.14
CA SER A 84 -2.32 -12.16 8.13
C SER A 84 -1.94 -13.65 8.16
N ASN A 85 -2.90 -14.55 7.92
CA ASN A 85 -2.71 -16.00 7.85
C ASN A 85 -1.68 -16.49 6.81
N TRP A 86 -1.58 -15.90 5.61
CA TRP A 86 -0.55 -16.32 4.65
C TRP A 86 0.85 -15.84 5.08
N GLU A 87 0.92 -14.60 5.57
CA GLU A 87 2.14 -14.00 6.10
C GLU A 87 2.65 -14.80 7.31
N ASP A 88 1.77 -15.04 8.29
CA ASP A 88 2.05 -15.81 9.50
C ASP A 88 2.46 -17.25 9.18
N ARG A 89 1.85 -17.87 8.16
CA ARG A 89 2.29 -19.19 7.66
C ARG A 89 3.70 -19.16 7.09
N LYS A 90 4.02 -18.17 6.25
CA LYS A 90 5.36 -18.09 5.63
C LYS A 90 6.43 -17.82 6.66
N ILE A 91 6.15 -16.95 7.62
CA ILE A 91 7.06 -16.67 8.73
C ILE A 91 7.27 -17.89 9.62
N LYS A 92 6.20 -18.66 9.89
CA LYS A 92 6.32 -19.93 10.60
C LYS A 92 7.16 -20.94 9.80
N GLU A 93 7.00 -20.98 8.48
CA GLU A 93 7.80 -21.84 7.59
C GLU A 93 9.30 -21.47 7.57
N TYR A 94 9.63 -20.17 7.62
CA TYR A 94 11.02 -19.72 7.73
C TYR A 94 11.62 -20.01 9.11
N MET A 95 10.88 -19.77 10.19
CA MET A 95 11.35 -20.09 11.55
C MET A 95 11.55 -21.60 11.76
N ASP A 96 10.68 -22.46 11.21
CA ASP A 96 10.87 -23.91 11.28
C ASP A 96 12.13 -24.37 10.53
N LYS A 97 12.44 -23.76 9.38
CA LYS A 97 13.65 -24.10 8.59
C LYS A 97 14.93 -23.69 9.31
N ASP A 98 14.97 -22.52 9.92
CA ASP A 98 16.13 -22.07 10.70
C ASP A 98 16.37 -22.93 11.95
N THR A 99 15.34 -23.63 12.46
CA THR A 99 15.47 -24.50 13.64
C THR A 99 15.82 -25.95 13.28
N SER A 100 15.72 -26.34 12.01
CA SER A 100 16.04 -27.70 11.52
C SER A 100 17.46 -27.86 10.98
N ASP A 101 18.20 -26.76 10.83
CA ASP A 101 19.60 -26.75 10.34
C ASP A 101 20.65 -26.63 11.47
N ASP A 102 20.25 -26.73 12.75
CA ASP A 102 21.10 -26.88 13.95
C ASP A 102 20.95 -28.28 14.58
#